data_AF-A0A7Y9GMI3-F1
#
_entry.id   AF-A0A7Y9GMI3-F1
#
_cell.length_a   1.000
_cell.length_b   1.000
_cell.length_c   1.000
_cell.angle_alpha   90.00
_cell.angle_beta   90.00
_cell.angle_gamma   90.00
#
_symmetry.space_group_name_H-M   'P 1'
#
loop_
_entity.id
_entity.type
_entity.pdbx_description
1 polymer ?
#
loop_
_entity_poly.entity_id
_entity_poly.type
_entity_poly.pdbx_seq_one_letter_code
_entity_poly.pdbx_strand_id
1 'polypeptide(L)'
;MNETPAGTVLIVYESMFGGTRRIAEAIADGIRATHDVTVTRVADAGNVPDDVALLVVGGPTHAHGLSRPESRADAATWVAKEEMHLELEPGFDGAGIREWLKSEPRVTRHAAFDTRADMPRIFTGSAAAGIDKRLTKLGSERLAEPMSFLVDRKSHLVPGEIERARGWGVQLAALLSPAAAR
;
A
#
# COMPACT_ATOMS: atom_id res chain seq x y z
N MET A 1 8.84 -32.79 -13.34
CA MET A 1 7.75 -31.94 -12.82
C MET A 1 8.40 -30.59 -12.56
N ASN A 2 8.22 -29.63 -13.47
CA ASN A 2 8.79 -28.31 -13.26
C ASN A 2 7.82 -27.56 -12.36
N GLU A 3 8.16 -27.45 -11.08
CA GLU A 3 7.54 -26.48 -10.20
C GLU A 3 7.81 -25.10 -10.83
N THR A 4 6.77 -24.47 -11.37
CA THR A 4 6.82 -23.03 -11.59
C THR A 4 7.16 -22.42 -10.23
N PRO A 5 8.24 -21.62 -10.10
CA PRO A 5 8.51 -20.95 -8.83
C PRO A 5 7.22 -20.24 -8.41
N ALA A 6 6.75 -20.50 -7.20
CA ALA A 6 5.64 -19.73 -6.65
C ALA A 6 6.12 -18.27 -6.60
N GLY A 7 5.66 -17.45 -7.55
CA GLY A 7 6.19 -16.09 -7.69
C GLY A 7 6.00 -15.30 -6.41
N THR A 8 6.95 -14.40 -6.12
CA THR A 8 6.99 -13.68 -4.85
C THR A 8 5.96 -12.56 -4.82
N VAL A 9 5.59 -12.13 -3.61
CA VAL A 9 4.77 -10.92 -3.41
C VAL A 9 5.66 -9.78 -2.93
N LEU A 10 5.59 -8.64 -3.61
CA LEU A 10 6.26 -7.41 -3.20
C LEU A 10 5.22 -6.40 -2.71
N ILE A 11 5.38 -5.90 -1.49
CA ILE A 11 4.58 -4.80 -0.95
C ILE A 11 5.44 -3.54 -0.92
N VAL A 12 5.06 -2.52 -1.69
CA VAL A 12 5.70 -1.20 -1.69
C VAL A 12 4.78 -0.21 -0.98
N TYR A 13 5.27 0.46 0.05
CA TYR A 13 4.46 1.41 0.81
C TYR A 13 5.12 2.77 1.02
N GLU A 14 4.29 3.80 1.15
CA GLU A 14 4.69 5.12 1.66
C GLU A 14 4.06 5.35 3.03
N SER A 15 4.81 5.90 3.98
CA SER A 15 4.29 6.27 5.30
C SER A 15 5.06 7.43 5.90
N MET A 16 4.35 8.31 6.60
CA MET A 16 4.93 9.45 7.32
C MET A 16 4.89 9.21 8.83
N PHE A 17 3.80 8.64 9.35
CA PHE A 17 3.59 8.42 10.79
C PHE A 17 3.40 6.95 11.17
N GLY A 18 3.75 6.04 10.26
CA GLY A 18 3.73 4.58 10.48
C GLY A 18 2.37 3.89 10.36
N GLY A 19 1.25 4.62 10.27
CA GLY A 19 -0.07 4.00 10.04
C GLY A 19 -0.10 3.13 8.78
N THR A 20 0.34 3.67 7.64
CA THR A 20 0.39 2.92 6.38
C THR A 20 1.41 1.77 6.42
N ARG A 21 2.55 1.94 7.09
CA ARG A 21 3.53 0.85 7.29
C ARG A 21 2.89 -0.32 8.03
N ARG A 22 2.21 -0.05 9.15
CA ARG A 22 1.55 -1.10 9.95
C ARG A 22 0.48 -1.84 9.17
N ILE A 23 -0.24 -1.16 8.28
CA ILE A 23 -1.18 -1.79 7.35
C ILE A 23 -0.44 -2.68 6.34
N ALA A 24 0.65 -2.20 5.74
CA ALA A 24 1.48 -2.99 4.82
C ALA A 24 2.01 -4.27 5.48
N GLU A 25 2.52 -4.17 6.72
CA GLU A 25 3.00 -5.29 7.52
C GLU A 25 1.88 -6.28 7.84
N ALA A 26 0.69 -5.79 8.22
CA ALA A 26 -0.46 -6.65 8.48
C ALA A 26 -0.95 -7.40 7.23
N ILE A 27 -0.97 -6.73 6.07
CA ILE A 27 -1.26 -7.38 4.78
C ILE A 27 -0.23 -8.47 4.50
N ALA A 28 1.06 -8.17 4.68
CA ALA A 28 2.14 -9.14 4.49
C ALA A 28 1.94 -10.36 5.37
N ASP A 29 1.61 -10.17 6.65
CA ASP A 29 1.36 -11.28 7.56
C ASP A 29 0.21 -12.18 7.12
N GLY A 30 -0.84 -11.62 6.51
CA GLY A 30 -1.94 -12.39 5.94
C GLY A 30 -1.51 -13.24 4.73
N ILE A 31 -0.57 -12.73 3.93
CA ILE A 31 -0.08 -13.40 2.72
C ILE A 31 0.98 -14.47 3.04
N ARG A 32 1.83 -14.23 4.04
CA ARG A 32 2.95 -15.11 4.45
C ARG A 32 2.55 -16.53 4.84
N ALA A 33 1.26 -16.78 5.07
CA ALA A 33 0.76 -18.13 5.31
C ALA A 33 0.98 -19.07 4.11
N THR A 34 1.06 -18.53 2.88
CA THR A 34 1.13 -19.35 1.66
C THR A 34 2.12 -18.85 0.60
N HIS A 35 2.62 -17.62 0.70
CA HIS A 35 3.56 -17.04 -0.28
C HIS A 35 4.70 -16.31 0.41
N ASP A 36 5.85 -16.21 -0.26
CA ASP A 36 6.95 -15.36 0.17
C ASP A 36 6.62 -13.88 -0.06
N VAL A 37 6.88 -13.04 0.95
CA VAL A 37 6.51 -11.62 0.94
C VAL A 37 7.67 -10.73 1.35
N THR A 38 8.04 -9.81 0.46
CA THR A 38 8.95 -8.69 0.74
C THR A 38 8.15 -7.42 0.98
N VAL A 39 8.50 -6.67 2.02
CA VAL A 39 7.86 -5.38 2.34
C VAL A 39 8.92 -4.28 2.31
N THR A 40 8.73 -3.30 1.44
CA THR A 40 9.72 -2.26 1.14
C THR A 40 9.07 -0.88 1.19
N ARG A 41 9.74 0.08 1.84
CA ARG A 41 9.34 1.48 1.78
C ARG A 41 9.66 2.02 0.38
N VAL A 42 8.80 2.87 -0.18
CA VAL A 42 8.98 3.41 -1.53
C VAL A 42 10.28 4.21 -1.71
N ALA A 43 10.77 4.88 -0.66
CA ALA A 43 12.05 5.59 -0.69
C ALA A 43 13.24 4.65 -0.99
N ASP A 44 13.11 3.39 -0.61
CA ASP A 44 14.10 2.33 -0.80
C ASP A 44 13.74 1.42 -1.99
N ALA A 45 12.60 1.67 -2.65
CA ALA A 45 12.13 0.84 -3.75
C ALA A 45 12.84 1.20 -5.06
N GLY A 46 13.54 0.22 -5.62
CA GLY A 46 14.07 0.27 -6.98
C GLY A 46 13.06 -0.21 -8.02
N ASN A 47 13.57 -0.85 -9.07
CA ASN A 47 12.75 -1.57 -10.03
C ASN A 47 12.09 -2.79 -9.39
N VAL A 48 10.88 -3.12 -9.83
CA VAL A 48 10.20 -4.35 -9.42
C VAL A 48 10.93 -5.54 -10.06
N PRO A 49 11.34 -6.57 -9.29
CA PRO A 49 11.94 -7.78 -9.84
C PRO A 49 10.99 -8.55 -10.77
N ASP A 50 11.55 -9.23 -11.78
CA ASP A 50 10.78 -9.94 -12.81
C ASP A 50 10.00 -11.16 -12.27
N ASP A 51 10.41 -11.71 -11.12
CA ASP A 51 9.82 -12.88 -10.47
C ASP A 51 8.64 -12.55 -9.52
N VAL A 52 8.29 -11.26 -9.39
CA VAL A 52 7.15 -10.83 -8.58
C VAL A 52 5.83 -11.19 -9.28
N ALA A 53 5.07 -12.10 -8.67
CA ALA A 53 3.73 -12.49 -9.13
C ALA A 53 2.65 -11.47 -8.73
N LEU A 54 2.86 -10.73 -7.64
CA LEU A 54 1.95 -9.69 -7.18
C LEU A 54 2.70 -8.50 -6.60
N LEU A 55 2.38 -7.32 -7.13
CA LEU A 55 2.77 -6.05 -6.53
C LEU A 55 1.60 -5.48 -5.72
N VAL A 56 1.76 -5.33 -4.42
CA VAL A 56 0.83 -4.60 -3.56
C VAL A 56 1.41 -3.21 -3.30
N VAL A 57 0.68 -2.14 -3.63
CA VAL A 57 1.17 -0.78 -3.45
C VAL A 57 0.22 0.01 -2.56
N GLY A 58 0.75 0.75 -1.60
CA GLY A 58 -0.09 1.64 -0.80
C GLY A 58 0.60 2.87 -0.26
N GLY A 59 -0.22 3.87 0.04
CA GLY A 59 0.23 5.16 0.54
C GLY A 59 -0.88 5.88 1.28
N PRO A 60 -0.56 6.92 2.05
CA PRO A 60 -1.59 7.74 2.67
C PRO A 60 -2.31 8.58 1.60
N THR A 61 -3.57 8.85 1.88
CA THR A 61 -4.38 9.75 1.08
C THR A 61 -4.20 11.18 1.57
N HIS A 62 -3.59 12.02 0.73
CA HIS A 62 -3.41 13.45 0.96
C HIS A 62 -4.33 14.23 0.02
N ALA A 63 -5.08 15.18 0.59
CA ALA A 63 -6.21 15.84 -0.08
C ALA A 63 -7.24 14.83 -0.62
N HIS A 64 -7.15 14.48 -1.91
CA HIS A 64 -8.06 13.53 -2.59
C HIS A 64 -7.34 12.33 -3.25
N GLY A 65 -6.05 12.13 -3.00
CA GLY A 65 -5.31 11.03 -3.63
C GLY A 65 -3.88 10.87 -3.15
N LEU A 66 -3.00 10.41 -4.05
CA LEU A 66 -1.58 10.22 -3.76
C LEU A 66 -0.90 11.51 -3.29
N SER A 67 -0.03 11.38 -2.28
CA SER A 67 0.81 12.45 -1.76
C SER A 67 1.62 13.15 -2.85
N ARG A 68 2.03 14.37 -2.52
CA ARG A 68 2.96 15.21 -3.27
C ARG A 68 4.02 15.74 -2.31
N PRO A 69 5.21 16.15 -2.79
CA PRO A 69 6.25 16.73 -1.95
C PRO A 69 5.73 17.80 -0.98
N GLU A 70 4.88 18.71 -1.46
CA GLU A 70 4.32 19.80 -0.65
C GLU A 70 3.44 19.25 0.48
N SER A 71 2.57 18.29 0.18
CA SER A 71 1.71 17.68 1.20
C SER A 71 2.47 16.82 2.21
N ARG A 72 3.67 16.32 1.86
CA ARG A 72 4.55 15.61 2.80
C ARG A 72 5.25 16.60 3.74
N ALA A 73 5.72 17.72 3.20
CA ALA A 73 6.24 18.83 4.00
C ALA A 73 5.18 19.39 4.97
N ASP A 74 3.94 19.56 4.51
CA ASP A 74 2.82 19.98 5.35
C ASP A 74 2.55 18.98 6.47
N ALA A 75 2.55 17.67 6.17
CA ALA A 75 2.37 16.63 7.18
C ALA A 75 3.47 16.68 8.26
N ALA A 76 4.72 16.97 7.88
CA ALA A 76 5.81 17.15 8.84
C ALA A 76 5.54 18.25 9.88
N THR A 77 4.72 19.25 9.57
CA THR A 77 4.35 20.29 10.55
C THR A 77 3.43 19.78 11.66
N TRP A 78 2.78 18.62 11.48
CA TRP A 78 1.80 18.11 12.43
C TRP A 78 2.43 17.54 13.69
N VAL A 79 3.71 17.14 13.65
CA VAL A 79 4.43 16.68 14.85
C VAL A 79 4.66 17.79 15.87
N ALA A 80 4.62 19.06 15.43
CA ALA A 80 4.71 20.20 16.33
C ALA A 80 3.41 20.41 17.16
N LYS A 81 2.33 19.72 16.81
CA LYS A 81 1.05 19.76 17.53
C LYS A 81 1.05 18.64 18.57
N GLU A 82 1.36 18.98 19.82
CA GLU A 82 1.49 18.01 20.92
C GLU A 82 0.25 17.10 21.04
N GLU A 83 -0.95 17.61 20.76
CA GLU A 83 -2.20 16.86 20.84
C GLU A 83 -2.33 15.69 19.85
N MET A 84 -1.48 15.69 18.81
CA MET A 84 -1.46 14.67 17.76
C MET A 84 -0.66 13.43 18.16
N HIS A 85 0.35 13.57 19.03
CA HIS A 85 1.26 12.48 19.42
C HIS A 85 1.87 11.71 18.23
N LEU A 86 2.28 12.44 17.19
CA LEU A 86 2.84 11.85 15.97
C LEU A 86 4.36 11.90 15.98
N GLU A 87 4.97 10.85 15.44
CA GLU A 87 6.39 10.76 15.16
C GLU A 87 6.59 10.53 13.65
N LEU A 88 7.58 11.20 13.05
CA LEU A 88 7.92 11.00 11.65
C LEU A 88 8.76 9.74 11.47
N GLU A 89 8.40 8.92 10.48
CA GLU A 89 9.23 7.81 10.06
C GLU A 89 10.48 8.31 9.34
N PRO A 90 11.62 7.60 9.47
CA PRO A 90 12.79 7.85 8.63
C PRO A 90 12.42 7.80 7.14
N GLY A 91 12.88 8.79 6.37
CA GLY A 91 12.63 8.87 4.92
C GLY A 91 11.22 9.32 4.52
N PHE A 92 10.43 9.89 5.45
CA PHE A 92 9.08 10.39 5.16
C PHE A 92 9.01 11.46 4.06
N ASP A 93 10.10 12.19 3.83
CA ASP A 93 10.22 13.32 2.89
C ASP A 93 10.81 12.92 1.53
N GLY A 94 11.21 11.66 1.37
CA GLY A 94 11.74 11.11 0.12
C GLY A 94 10.72 11.06 -1.03
N ALA A 95 11.10 10.40 -2.12
CA ALA A 95 10.19 10.13 -3.23
C ALA A 95 9.02 9.26 -2.74
N GLY A 96 7.77 9.71 -2.99
CA GLY A 96 6.57 8.97 -2.63
C GLY A 96 6.11 8.03 -3.75
N ILE A 97 5.01 7.29 -3.52
CA ILE A 97 4.39 6.41 -4.51
C ILE A 97 4.07 7.16 -5.80
N ARG A 98 3.66 8.44 -5.69
CA ARG A 98 3.36 9.28 -6.86
C ARG A 98 4.56 9.39 -7.79
N GLU A 99 5.73 9.64 -7.23
CA GLU A 99 6.97 9.84 -7.96
C GLU A 99 7.49 8.50 -8.48
N TRP A 100 7.48 7.48 -7.63
CA TRP A 100 7.93 6.12 -7.99
C TRP A 100 7.11 5.52 -9.15
N LEU A 101 5.78 5.71 -9.18
CA LEU A 101 4.95 5.23 -10.30
C LEU A 101 5.32 5.84 -11.67
N LYS A 102 6.12 6.92 -11.72
CA LYS A 102 6.66 7.47 -12.98
C LYS A 102 7.78 6.61 -13.57
N SER A 103 8.37 5.70 -12.80
CA SER A 103 9.31 4.70 -13.33
C SER A 103 8.61 3.55 -14.06
N GLU A 104 7.27 3.57 -14.09
CA GLU A 104 6.42 2.60 -14.80
C GLU A 104 6.73 1.13 -14.42
N PRO A 105 6.56 0.77 -13.13
CA PRO A 105 6.85 -0.60 -12.69
C PRO A 105 6.03 -1.62 -13.47
N ARG A 106 6.71 -2.63 -14.03
CA ARG A 106 6.10 -3.72 -14.79
C ARG A 106 5.84 -4.89 -13.86
N VAL A 107 4.59 -5.34 -13.82
CA VAL A 107 4.17 -6.51 -13.04
C VAL A 107 2.91 -7.09 -13.66
N THR A 108 2.76 -8.41 -13.63
CA THR A 108 1.58 -9.08 -14.18
C THR A 108 0.31 -8.67 -13.44
N ARG A 109 0.35 -8.67 -12.10
CA ARG A 109 -0.81 -8.38 -11.26
C ARG A 109 -0.50 -7.37 -10.17
N HIS A 110 -1.52 -6.58 -9.80
CA HIS A 110 -1.42 -5.63 -8.70
C HIS A 110 -2.64 -5.61 -7.78
N ALA A 111 -2.41 -5.12 -6.57
CA ALA A 111 -3.44 -4.69 -5.63
C ALA A 111 -3.04 -3.34 -5.01
N ALA A 112 -4.02 -2.50 -4.69
CA ALA A 112 -3.77 -1.17 -4.16
C ALA A 112 -4.45 -0.96 -2.81
N PHE A 113 -3.77 -0.30 -1.88
CA PHE A 113 -4.38 0.15 -0.62
C PHE A 113 -4.04 1.58 -0.27
N ASP A 114 -4.82 2.17 0.63
CA ASP A 114 -4.47 3.44 1.25
C ASP A 114 -4.82 3.50 2.73
N THR A 115 -4.20 4.43 3.44
CA THR A 115 -4.74 4.96 4.67
C THR A 115 -5.43 6.30 4.37
N ARG A 116 -6.62 6.52 4.93
CA ARG A 116 -7.37 7.77 4.74
C ARG A 116 -8.14 8.13 6.00
N ALA A 117 -8.46 9.40 6.13
CA ALA A 117 -9.28 9.86 7.25
C ALA A 117 -10.63 9.14 7.29
N ASP A 118 -11.11 8.85 8.50
CA ASP A 118 -12.43 8.27 8.77
C ASP A 118 -13.56 9.27 8.50
N MET A 119 -13.81 9.49 7.20
CA MET A 119 -14.83 10.36 6.65
C MET A 119 -15.37 9.73 5.35
N PRO A 120 -16.53 10.16 4.82
CA PRO A 120 -17.03 9.65 3.55
C PRO A 120 -16.02 9.87 2.41
N ARG A 121 -15.80 8.84 1.58
CA ARG A 121 -14.78 8.81 0.52
C ARG A 121 -14.90 9.96 -0.49
N ILE A 122 -16.11 10.49 -0.71
CA ILE A 122 -16.33 11.66 -1.58
C ILE A 122 -15.57 12.91 -1.09
N PHE A 123 -15.33 13.03 0.22
CA PHE A 123 -14.59 14.12 0.82
C PHE A 123 -13.08 13.86 0.91
N THR A 124 -12.67 12.61 1.09
CA THR A 124 -11.24 12.26 1.27
C THR A 124 -10.55 11.84 -0.01
N GLY A 125 -11.29 11.46 -1.04
CA GLY A 125 -10.73 10.71 -2.16
C GLY A 125 -10.08 9.39 -1.71
N SER A 126 -9.14 8.89 -2.51
CA SER A 126 -8.42 7.64 -2.26
C SER A 126 -7.12 7.59 -3.05
N ALA A 127 -5.99 7.44 -2.35
CA ALA A 127 -4.72 7.14 -2.98
C ALA A 127 -4.73 5.75 -3.65
N ALA A 128 -5.41 4.76 -3.05
CA ALA A 128 -5.52 3.40 -3.58
C ALA A 128 -6.13 3.40 -4.98
N ALA A 129 -7.23 4.14 -5.18
CA ALA A 129 -7.85 4.29 -6.49
C ALA A 129 -6.93 4.98 -7.52
N GLY A 130 -6.08 5.91 -7.07
CA GLY A 130 -5.09 6.56 -7.92
C GLY A 130 -3.95 5.63 -8.35
N ILE A 131 -3.52 4.74 -7.45
CA ILE A 131 -2.51 3.70 -7.70
C ILE A 131 -3.07 2.69 -8.70
N ASP A 132 -4.24 2.13 -8.40
CA ASP A 132 -4.94 1.14 -9.22
C ASP A 132 -5.10 1.58 -10.67
N LYS A 133 -5.62 2.80 -10.86
CA LYS A 133 -5.81 3.40 -12.18
C LYS A 133 -4.50 3.50 -12.98
N ARG A 134 -3.39 3.82 -12.31
CA ARG A 134 -2.08 3.98 -12.96
C ARG A 134 -1.48 2.64 -13.35
N LEU A 135 -1.48 1.65 -12.44
CA LEU A 135 -0.96 0.31 -12.71
C LEU A 135 -1.79 -0.42 -13.78
N THR A 136 -3.12 -0.26 -13.76
CA THR A 136 -4.00 -0.75 -14.82
C THR A 136 -3.66 -0.12 -16.17
N LYS A 137 -3.38 1.19 -16.22
CA LYS A 137 -2.95 1.88 -17.45
C LYS A 137 -1.62 1.36 -18.01
N LEU A 138 -0.75 0.84 -17.14
CA LEU A 138 0.52 0.21 -17.52
C LEU A 138 0.36 -1.26 -17.97
N GLY A 139 -0.87 -1.78 -18.01
CA GLY A 139 -1.17 -3.13 -18.48
C GLY A 139 -1.12 -4.21 -17.39
N SER A 140 -0.97 -3.83 -16.13
CA SER A 140 -1.06 -4.77 -15.01
C SER A 140 -2.52 -5.16 -14.73
N GLU A 141 -2.77 -6.45 -14.50
CA GLU A 141 -4.09 -6.98 -14.13
C GLU A 141 -4.39 -6.65 -12.65
N ARG A 142 -5.55 -6.05 -12.39
CA ARG A 142 -6.00 -5.82 -11.02
C ARG A 142 -6.46 -7.14 -10.40
N LEU A 143 -5.82 -7.56 -9.32
CA LEU A 143 -6.17 -8.78 -8.60
C LEU A 143 -7.39 -8.59 -7.69
N ALA A 144 -7.50 -7.44 -7.04
CA ALA A 144 -8.58 -7.09 -6.13
C ALA A 144 -8.92 -5.61 -6.20
N GLU A 145 -10.15 -5.25 -5.86
CA GLU A 145 -10.55 -3.83 -5.78
C GLU A 145 -9.69 -3.06 -4.76
N PRO A 146 -9.42 -1.76 -5.01
CA PRO A 146 -8.58 -0.97 -4.12
C PRO A 146 -9.19 -0.84 -2.71
N MET A 147 -8.39 -1.10 -1.68
CA MET A 147 -8.86 -1.16 -0.29
C MET A 147 -8.43 0.08 0.50
N SER A 148 -9.35 0.70 1.23
CA SER A 148 -9.01 1.76 2.18
C SER A 148 -8.94 1.25 3.60
N PHE A 149 -8.01 1.80 4.36
CA PHE A 149 -7.89 1.65 5.81
C PHE A 149 -8.01 3.01 6.49
N LEU A 150 -8.63 3.04 7.67
CA LEU A 150 -9.08 4.28 8.27
C LEU A 150 -8.12 4.77 9.37
N VAL A 151 -7.84 6.06 9.34
CA VAL A 151 -7.19 6.77 10.44
C VAL A 151 -8.14 7.81 11.05
N ASP A 152 -8.03 8.02 12.35
CA ASP A 152 -8.77 9.03 13.07
C ASP A 152 -8.25 10.45 12.75
N ARG A 153 -8.84 11.47 13.39
CA ARG A 153 -8.45 12.87 13.21
C ARG A 153 -7.03 13.19 13.70
N LYS A 154 -6.42 12.30 14.48
CA LYS A 154 -5.04 12.39 14.96
C LYS A 154 -4.10 11.54 14.12
N SER A 155 -4.54 10.99 12.99
CA SER A 155 -3.77 10.11 12.12
C SER A 155 -3.39 8.76 12.73
N HIS A 156 -4.06 8.33 13.80
CA HIS A 156 -3.93 6.98 14.34
C HIS A 156 -4.87 6.02 13.62
N LEU A 157 -4.44 4.78 13.41
CA LEU A 157 -5.32 3.75 12.85
C LEU A 157 -6.55 3.54 13.74
N VAL A 158 -7.73 3.50 13.11
CA VAL A 158 -8.98 3.15 13.78
C VAL A 158 -8.88 1.69 14.30
N PRO A 159 -9.47 1.36 15.46
CA PRO A 159 -9.46 -0.01 15.96
C PRO A 159 -10.04 -1.02 14.95
N GLY A 160 -9.38 -2.17 14.80
CA GLY A 160 -9.80 -3.23 13.87
C GLY A 160 -9.20 -3.15 12.47
N GLU A 161 -8.56 -2.03 12.10
CA GLU A 161 -7.99 -1.83 10.76
C GLU A 161 -6.81 -2.78 10.48
N ILE A 162 -6.04 -3.16 11.51
CA ILE A 162 -4.94 -4.12 11.41
C ILE A 162 -5.47 -5.53 11.11
N GLU A 163 -6.51 -5.95 11.82
CA GLU A 163 -7.16 -7.24 11.62
C GLU A 163 -7.81 -7.31 10.23
N ARG A 164 -8.43 -6.21 9.79
CA ARG A 164 -9.00 -6.11 8.45
C ARG A 164 -7.92 -6.17 7.37
N ALA A 165 -6.76 -5.53 7.60
CA ALA A 165 -5.62 -5.57 6.69
C ALA A 165 -5.03 -6.98 6.56
N ARG A 166 -4.88 -7.68 7.69
CA ARG A 166 -4.47 -9.09 7.71
C ARG A 166 -5.45 -9.98 6.97
N GLY A 167 -6.75 -9.80 7.21
CA GLY A 167 -7.81 -10.54 6.51
C GLY A 167 -7.80 -10.30 5.01
N TRP A 168 -7.54 -9.06 4.57
CA TRP A 168 -7.39 -8.74 3.14
C TRP A 168 -6.15 -9.40 2.55
N GLY A 169 -5.02 -9.45 3.28
CA GLY A 169 -3.83 -10.20 2.87
C GLY A 169 -4.13 -11.69 2.61
N VAL A 170 -4.90 -12.35 3.48
CA VAL A 170 -5.33 -13.73 3.28
C VAL A 170 -6.16 -13.88 2.00
N GLN A 171 -7.05 -12.93 1.71
CA GLN A 171 -7.86 -12.93 0.47
C GLN A 171 -6.98 -12.78 -0.77
N LEU A 172 -6.00 -11.87 -0.76
CA LEU A 172 -5.06 -11.69 -1.87
C LEU A 172 -4.28 -12.98 -2.15
N ALA A 173 -3.80 -13.64 -1.11
CA ALA A 173 -3.08 -14.91 -1.25
C ALA A 173 -3.97 -16.03 -1.82
N ALA A 174 -5.24 -16.08 -1.45
CA ALA A 174 -6.20 -17.02 -2.02
C ALA A 174 -6.48 -16.76 -3.51
N LEU A 175 -6.50 -15.49 -3.93
CA LEU A 175 -6.67 -15.09 -5.34
C LEU A 175 -5.43 -15.35 -6.20
N LEU A 176 -4.23 -15.35 -5.60
CA LEU A 176 -2.99 -15.70 -6.29
C LEU A 176 -2.81 -17.19 -6.53
N SER A 177 -3.36 -18.00 -5.63
CA SER A 177 -3.32 -19.44 -5.78
C SER A 177 -4.04 -19.84 -7.08
N PRO A 178 -3.46 -20.70 -7.93
CA PRO A 178 -4.17 -21.17 -9.11
C PRO A 178 -5.51 -21.76 -8.65
N ALA A 179 -6.60 -21.36 -9.30
CA ALA A 179 -7.88 -22.02 -9.10
C ALA A 179 -7.63 -23.52 -9.28
N ALA A 180 -7.79 -24.30 -8.20
CA ALA A 180 -7.65 -25.75 -8.29
C ALA A 180 -8.51 -26.19 -9.46
N ALA A 181 -7.88 -26.83 -10.46
CA ALA A 181 -8.55 -27.32 -11.65
C ALA A 181 -9.80 -28.10 -11.19
N ARG A 182 -10.98 -27.51 -11.43
CA ARG A 182 -12.26 -28.18 -11.25
C ARG A 182 -12.58 -28.95 -12.51
#